data_AF-A0AAX3E9Y0-F1
#
_entry.id   AF-A0AAX3E9Y0-F1
#
_cell.length_a   1.000
_cell.length_b   1.000
_cell.length_c   1.000
_cell.angle_alpha   90.00
_cell.angle_beta   90.00
_cell.angle_gamma   90.00
#
_symmetry.space_group_name_H-M   'P 1'
#
loop_
_entity.id
_entity.type
_entity.pdbx_description
1 polymer ?
#
loop_
_entity_poly.entity_id
_entity_poly.type
_entity_poly.pdbx_seq_one_letter_code
_entity_poly.pdbx_strand_id
1 'polypeptide(L)'
;MTNTTTTPGTESRLWIAVPAVSFLGIGIELLLASVAFPYAVWAGVAGCVIASCILCYQAYQKPRRDLVSLFTPLFAVLILVIPNEISSGGVLVQTIFAATITFLAVRVEKVFNAPKLQEKTMKQMLNEYIGRIEPLLAVIDEETGHLVAQSLLTYKFGLYANAMEKSTEALARLDAITPRPGALERALLILRERAGGFARSRVTANPEHVFTEEDYDDLAIQLRPDLVEDPAVLDLDNALILLYAVGIETSPEDELPLEEHQRFIIQILESYKEKLTA
;
A
#
# COMPACT_ATOMS: atom_id res chain seq x y z
N MET A 1 -27.74 9.47 -19.65
CA MET A 1 -27.59 8.29 -20.53
C MET A 1 -26.23 8.36 -21.21
N THR A 2 -25.25 7.70 -20.63
CA THR A 2 -23.89 7.56 -21.17
C THR A 2 -23.64 6.07 -21.29
N ASN A 3 -23.71 5.56 -22.52
CA ASN A 3 -23.48 4.15 -22.82
C ASN A 3 -21.99 3.83 -22.67
N THR A 4 -21.57 3.39 -21.49
CA THR A 4 -20.32 2.64 -21.31
C THR A 4 -20.54 1.24 -21.85
N THR A 5 -20.13 0.99 -23.09
CA THR A 5 -19.93 -0.37 -23.60
C THR A 5 -18.75 -1.00 -22.86
N THR A 6 -19.06 -1.69 -21.77
CA THR A 6 -18.17 -2.66 -21.14
C THR A 6 -18.04 -3.85 -22.10
N THR A 7 -16.95 -3.92 -22.86
CA THR A 7 -16.62 -5.11 -23.64
C THR A 7 -16.28 -6.25 -22.67
N PRO A 8 -16.91 -7.43 -22.81
CA PRO A 8 -16.66 -8.56 -21.94
C PRO A 8 -15.31 -9.19 -22.29
N GLY A 9 -14.43 -9.32 -21.28
CA GLY A 9 -13.43 -10.38 -21.15
C GLY A 9 -12.61 -10.76 -22.38
N THR A 10 -11.71 -9.89 -22.82
CA THR A 10 -10.50 -10.34 -23.53
C THR A 10 -9.35 -10.29 -22.53
N GLU A 11 -9.28 -11.27 -21.61
CA GLU A 11 -7.98 -11.68 -21.04
C GLU A 11 -7.18 -12.30 -22.20
N SER A 12 -6.71 -11.41 -23.06
CA SER A 12 -6.14 -11.75 -24.34
C SER A 12 -4.86 -12.49 -24.03
N ARG A 13 -4.75 -13.71 -24.57
CA ARG A 13 -3.55 -14.56 -24.55
C ARG A 13 -2.41 -13.92 -25.36
N LEU A 14 -2.17 -12.62 -25.18
CA LEU A 14 -1.18 -11.78 -25.86
C LEU A 14 0.21 -12.39 -25.73
N TRP A 15 0.52 -13.03 -24.61
CA TRP A 15 1.80 -13.73 -24.40
C TRP A 15 2.04 -14.85 -25.43
N ILE A 16 1.00 -15.42 -26.05
CA ILE A 16 1.11 -16.44 -27.13
C ILE A 16 1.61 -15.82 -28.44
N ALA A 17 1.45 -14.51 -28.65
CA ALA A 17 1.96 -13.84 -29.85
C ALA A 17 3.49 -13.98 -29.98
N VAL A 18 4.22 -13.98 -28.86
CA VAL A 18 5.69 -14.10 -28.83
C VAL A 18 6.17 -15.47 -29.37
N PRO A 19 5.74 -16.63 -28.84
CA PRO A 19 6.08 -17.92 -29.42
C PRO A 19 5.50 -18.10 -30.82
N ALA A 20 4.28 -17.63 -31.08
CA ALA A 20 3.66 -17.80 -32.40
C ALA A 20 4.49 -17.13 -33.51
N VAL A 21 4.96 -15.89 -33.30
CA VAL A 21 5.74 -15.14 -34.29
C VAL A 21 7.16 -15.70 -34.44
N SER A 22 7.81 -16.09 -33.34
CA SER A 22 9.18 -16.61 -33.39
C SER A 22 9.27 -17.99 -34.04
N PHE A 23 8.41 -18.94 -33.63
CA PHE A 23 8.37 -20.28 -34.23
C PHE A 23 7.85 -20.27 -35.67
N LEU A 24 6.95 -19.35 -36.02
CA LEU A 24 6.52 -19.17 -37.42
C LEU A 24 7.69 -18.70 -38.30
N GLY A 25 8.50 -17.75 -37.84
CA GLY A 25 9.69 -17.31 -38.56
C GLY A 25 10.68 -18.45 -38.83
N ILE A 26 10.95 -19.27 -37.80
CA ILE A 26 11.81 -20.45 -37.90
C ILE A 26 11.22 -21.50 -38.85
N GLY A 27 9.90 -21.70 -38.81
CA GLY A 27 9.19 -22.61 -39.72
C GLY A 27 9.29 -22.16 -41.18
N ILE A 28 9.16 -20.86 -41.45
CA ILE A 28 9.34 -20.28 -42.79
C ILE A 28 10.78 -20.45 -43.26
N GLU A 29 11.76 -20.25 -42.38
CA GLU A 29 13.17 -20.52 -42.68
C GLU A 29 13.40 -21.98 -43.11
N LEU A 30 12.87 -22.95 -42.36
CA LEU A 30 13.00 -24.37 -42.70
C LEU A 30 12.36 -24.70 -44.05
N LEU A 31 11.19 -24.11 -44.36
CA LEU A 31 10.53 -24.26 -45.65
C LEU A 31 11.36 -23.66 -46.79
N LEU A 32 11.90 -22.45 -46.63
CA LEU A 32 12.75 -21.80 -47.64
C LEU A 32 14.08 -22.53 -47.83
N ALA A 33 14.65 -23.07 -46.75
CA ALA A 33 15.85 -23.90 -46.78
C ALA A 33 15.62 -25.20 -47.56
N SER A 34 14.42 -25.80 -47.47
CA SER A 34 14.06 -27.01 -48.24
C SER A 34 14.06 -26.79 -49.77
N VAL A 35 13.90 -25.55 -50.22
CA VAL A 35 13.95 -25.13 -51.64
C VAL A 35 15.32 -24.54 -51.99
N ALA A 36 16.33 -24.69 -51.11
CA ALA A 36 17.70 -24.18 -51.26
C ALA A 36 17.79 -22.66 -51.51
N PHE A 37 16.86 -21.88 -50.92
CA PHE A 37 16.88 -20.43 -51.07
C PHE A 37 18.04 -19.80 -50.27
N PRO A 38 18.88 -18.94 -50.89
CA PRO A 38 20.15 -18.47 -50.29
C PRO A 38 19.99 -17.55 -49.07
N TYR A 39 18.80 -16.98 -48.86
CA TYR A 39 18.52 -16.05 -47.75
C TYR A 39 17.50 -16.61 -46.75
N ALA A 40 17.28 -17.93 -46.71
CA ALA A 40 16.30 -18.56 -45.82
C ALA A 40 16.49 -18.19 -44.33
N VAL A 41 17.75 -18.06 -43.89
CA VAL A 41 18.13 -17.74 -42.50
C VAL A 41 17.58 -16.38 -42.03
N TRP A 42 17.40 -15.42 -42.95
CA TRP A 42 16.89 -14.10 -42.59
C TRP A 42 15.43 -14.13 -42.17
N ALA A 43 14.65 -15.13 -42.61
CA ALA A 43 13.25 -15.26 -42.21
C ALA A 43 13.11 -15.63 -40.72
N GLY A 44 13.93 -16.56 -40.21
CA GLY A 44 13.94 -16.92 -38.80
C GLY A 44 14.51 -15.82 -37.91
N VAL A 45 15.59 -15.16 -38.35
CA VAL A 45 16.14 -13.98 -37.66
C VAL A 45 15.08 -12.87 -37.54
N ALA A 46 14.41 -12.52 -38.63
CA ALA A 46 13.36 -11.49 -38.63
C ALA A 46 12.20 -11.87 -37.69
N GLY A 47 11.76 -13.13 -37.70
CA GLY A 47 10.73 -13.62 -36.78
C GLY A 47 11.10 -13.47 -35.30
N CYS A 48 12.33 -13.83 -34.93
CA CYS A 48 12.85 -13.68 -33.57
C CYS A 48 12.98 -12.21 -33.13
N VAL A 49 13.44 -11.33 -34.03
CA VAL A 49 13.54 -9.89 -33.75
C VAL A 49 12.15 -9.28 -33.56
N ILE A 50 11.19 -9.57 -34.44
CA ILE A 50 9.82 -9.07 -34.29
C ILE A 50 9.19 -9.58 -32.99
N ALA A 51 9.35 -10.87 -32.67
CA ALA A 51 8.86 -11.45 -31.42
C ALA A 51 9.47 -10.78 -30.18
N SER A 52 10.76 -10.43 -30.22
CA SER A 52 11.42 -9.71 -29.12
C SER A 52 10.87 -8.29 -28.90
N CYS A 53 10.51 -7.58 -29.98
CA CYS A 53 9.86 -6.28 -29.90
C CYS A 53 8.45 -6.39 -29.32
N ILE A 54 7.70 -7.44 -29.69
CA ILE A 54 6.39 -7.73 -29.11
C ILE A 54 6.51 -7.98 -27.61
N LEU A 55 7.49 -8.78 -27.18
CA LEU A 55 7.74 -9.03 -25.75
C LEU A 55 8.11 -7.74 -25.00
N CYS A 56 8.97 -6.91 -25.59
CA CYS A 56 9.34 -5.61 -25.02
C CYS A 56 8.10 -4.71 -24.84
N TYR A 57 7.23 -4.64 -25.84
CA TYR A 57 5.97 -3.90 -25.77
C TYR A 57 5.06 -4.44 -24.66
N GLN A 58 4.91 -5.76 -24.56
CA GLN A 58 4.14 -6.40 -23.50
C GLN A 58 4.70 -6.08 -22.11
N ALA A 59 6.03 -6.19 -21.93
CA ALA A 59 6.70 -5.88 -20.67
C ALA A 59 6.59 -4.39 -20.28
N TYR A 60 6.53 -3.48 -21.26
CA TYR A 60 6.35 -2.05 -21.02
C TYR A 60 4.96 -1.70 -20.45
N GLN A 61 3.92 -2.42 -20.87
CA GLN A 61 2.55 -2.16 -20.44
C GLN A 61 2.19 -2.74 -19.06
N LYS A 62 3.02 -3.64 -18.51
CA LYS A 62 2.73 -4.27 -17.21
C LYS A 62 3.06 -3.34 -16.03
N PRO A 63 2.32 -3.44 -14.90
CA PRO A 63 2.51 -2.58 -13.72
C PRO A 63 3.87 -2.77 -13.03
N ARG A 64 4.47 -3.95 -13.19
CA ARG A 64 5.84 -4.23 -12.78
C ARG A 64 6.68 -4.39 -14.05
N ARG A 65 7.69 -3.53 -14.24
CA ARG A 65 8.58 -3.58 -15.41
C ARG A 65 9.60 -4.71 -15.23
N ASP A 66 9.54 -5.74 -16.07
CA ASP A 66 10.62 -6.72 -16.18
C ASP A 66 11.74 -6.14 -17.05
N LEU A 67 12.83 -5.69 -16.42
CA LEU A 67 13.97 -5.08 -17.13
C LEU A 67 14.55 -6.04 -18.16
N VAL A 68 14.61 -7.35 -17.87
CA VAL A 68 15.19 -8.34 -18.78
C VAL A 68 14.37 -8.44 -20.07
N SER A 69 13.04 -8.48 -19.95
CA SER A 69 12.13 -8.51 -21.10
C SER A 69 12.16 -7.19 -21.91
N LEU A 70 12.38 -6.05 -21.25
CA LEU A 70 12.50 -4.74 -21.91
C LEU A 70 13.74 -4.65 -22.82
N PHE A 71 14.86 -5.26 -22.40
CA PHE A 71 16.10 -5.30 -23.18
C PHE A 71 16.17 -6.48 -24.18
N THR A 72 15.13 -7.30 -24.30
CA THR A 72 15.13 -8.46 -25.22
C THR A 72 15.39 -8.08 -26.70
N PRO A 73 14.88 -6.97 -27.25
CA PRO A 73 15.23 -6.53 -28.61
C PRO A 73 16.72 -6.26 -28.79
N LEU A 74 17.38 -5.71 -27.76
CA LEU A 74 18.83 -5.48 -27.80
C LEU A 74 19.56 -6.83 -27.88
N PHE A 75 19.17 -7.81 -27.07
CA PHE A 75 19.76 -9.16 -27.12
C PHE A 75 19.50 -9.85 -28.47
N ALA A 76 18.33 -9.69 -29.07
CA ALA A 76 18.02 -10.23 -30.39
C ALA A 76 18.99 -9.70 -31.46
N VAL A 77 19.25 -8.39 -31.47
CA VAL A 77 20.18 -7.76 -32.40
C VAL A 77 21.61 -8.24 -32.16
N LEU A 78 22.06 -8.27 -30.90
CA LEU A 78 23.42 -8.69 -30.55
C LEU A 78 23.71 -10.16 -30.88
N ILE A 79 22.74 -11.05 -30.70
CA ILE A 79 22.92 -12.50 -30.88
C ILE A 79 22.69 -12.94 -32.33
N LEU A 80 21.68 -12.37 -33.00
CA LEU A 80 21.21 -12.88 -34.30
C LEU A 80 21.59 -11.99 -35.50
N VAL A 81 21.76 -10.69 -35.31
CA VAL A 81 22.04 -9.74 -36.43
C VAL A 81 23.52 -9.44 -36.56
N ILE A 82 24.25 -9.31 -35.45
CA ILE A 82 25.70 -9.09 -35.50
C ILE A 82 26.43 -10.40 -35.85
N PRO A 83 27.31 -10.41 -36.86
CA PRO A 83 28.11 -11.58 -37.19
C PRO A 83 28.99 -11.97 -36.00
N ASN A 84 28.73 -13.14 -35.42
CA ASN A 84 29.48 -13.67 -34.28
C ASN A 84 29.55 -15.20 -34.43
N GLU A 85 30.51 -15.88 -33.77
CA GLU A 85 30.65 -17.35 -33.90
C GLU A 85 29.40 -18.13 -33.45
N ILE A 86 28.56 -17.49 -32.66
CA ILE A 86 27.26 -18.00 -32.20
C ILE A 86 26.19 -17.87 -33.31
N SER A 87 26.22 -16.82 -34.13
CA SER A 87 25.24 -16.60 -35.21
C SER A 87 25.37 -17.66 -36.33
N SER A 88 26.55 -18.27 -36.48
CA SER A 88 26.78 -19.44 -37.36
C SER A 88 26.00 -20.70 -36.98
N GLY A 89 25.40 -20.74 -35.78
CA GLY A 89 24.56 -21.85 -35.33
C GLY A 89 23.17 -21.92 -35.99
N GLY A 90 22.81 -20.95 -36.84
CA GLY A 90 21.60 -20.98 -37.68
C GLY A 90 20.31 -21.27 -36.89
N VAL A 91 19.52 -22.23 -37.39
CA VAL A 91 18.24 -22.67 -36.82
C VAL A 91 18.34 -23.05 -35.33
N LEU A 92 19.46 -23.64 -34.88
CA LEU A 92 19.62 -24.08 -33.49
C LEU A 92 19.60 -22.89 -32.52
N VAL A 93 20.35 -21.84 -32.83
CA VAL A 93 20.46 -20.64 -31.99
C VAL A 93 19.16 -19.86 -32.00
N GLN A 94 18.49 -19.78 -33.15
CA GLN A 94 17.15 -19.17 -33.23
C GLN A 94 16.13 -19.93 -32.38
N THR A 95 16.16 -21.26 -32.39
CA THR A 95 15.23 -22.10 -31.60
C THR A 95 15.45 -21.91 -30.10
N ILE A 96 16.70 -21.87 -29.64
CA ILE A 96 17.05 -21.60 -28.24
C ILE A 96 16.61 -20.18 -27.85
N PHE A 97 16.84 -19.20 -28.73
CA PHE A 97 16.40 -17.82 -28.51
C PHE A 97 14.86 -17.73 -28.41
N ALA A 98 14.14 -18.37 -29.33
CA ALA A 98 12.67 -18.46 -29.33
C ALA A 98 12.13 -19.10 -28.06
N ALA A 99 12.76 -20.18 -27.57
CA ALA A 99 12.41 -20.80 -26.30
C ALA A 99 12.62 -19.84 -25.11
N THR A 100 13.72 -19.10 -25.10
CA THR A 100 14.06 -18.13 -24.04
C THR A 100 13.04 -16.99 -23.96
N ILE A 101 12.72 -16.36 -25.09
CA ILE A 101 11.72 -15.27 -25.12
C ILE A 101 10.31 -15.76 -24.81
N THR A 102 9.99 -17.02 -25.11
CA THR A 102 8.71 -17.65 -24.74
C THR A 102 8.61 -17.81 -23.22
N PHE A 103 9.69 -18.28 -22.56
CA PHE A 103 9.73 -18.35 -21.11
C PHE A 103 9.57 -16.97 -20.46
N LEU A 104 10.25 -15.95 -21.00
CA LEU A 104 10.10 -14.57 -20.53
C LEU A 104 8.68 -14.05 -20.71
N ALA A 105 8.03 -14.32 -21.85
CA ALA A 105 6.63 -13.95 -22.08
C ALA A 105 5.69 -14.53 -21.02
N VAL A 106 5.86 -15.81 -20.68
CA VAL A 106 5.08 -16.46 -19.61
C VAL A 106 5.37 -15.84 -18.26
N ARG A 107 6.64 -15.53 -17.95
CA ARG A 107 7.03 -14.91 -16.68
C ARG A 107 6.44 -13.50 -16.54
N VAL A 108 6.51 -12.68 -17.59
CA VAL A 108 5.90 -11.34 -17.61
C VAL A 108 4.41 -11.43 -17.33
N GLU A 109 3.71 -12.39 -17.95
CA GLU A 109 2.28 -12.56 -17.75
C GLU A 109 1.93 -13.10 -16.36
N LYS A 110 2.65 -14.10 -15.84
CA LYS A 110 2.28 -14.72 -14.56
C LYS A 110 2.78 -13.94 -13.34
N VAL A 111 3.94 -13.30 -13.43
CA VAL A 111 4.64 -12.70 -12.28
C VAL A 111 4.51 -11.17 -12.26
N PHE A 112 4.54 -10.54 -13.44
CA PHE A 112 4.56 -9.08 -13.55
C PHE A 112 3.18 -8.47 -13.88
N ASN A 113 2.22 -9.30 -14.31
CA ASN A 113 0.82 -8.89 -14.46
C ASN A 113 0.03 -8.88 -13.14
N ALA A 114 0.56 -9.50 -12.09
CA ALA A 114 -0.08 -9.44 -10.78
C ALA A 114 -0.20 -7.96 -10.37
N PRO A 115 -1.40 -7.47 -10.00
CA PRO A 115 -1.53 -6.13 -9.47
C PRO A 115 -0.54 -6.00 -8.31
N LYS A 116 0.22 -4.91 -8.27
CA LYS A 116 0.90 -4.57 -7.02
C LYS A 116 -0.22 -4.51 -5.99
N LEU A 117 -0.19 -5.37 -4.96
CA LEU A 117 -0.90 -5.05 -3.72
C LEU A 117 -0.41 -3.66 -3.38
N GLN A 118 -1.27 -2.67 -3.61
CA GLN A 118 -0.99 -1.32 -3.22
C GLN A 118 -1.07 -1.39 -1.70
N GLU A 119 0.09 -1.51 -1.05
CA GLU A 119 0.16 -1.41 0.40
C GLU A 119 -0.60 -0.14 0.78
N LYS A 120 -1.74 -0.33 1.45
CA LYS A 120 -2.57 0.77 1.90
C LYS A 120 -1.68 1.66 2.77
N THR A 121 -1.59 2.93 2.38
CA THR A 121 -0.74 3.87 3.13
C THR A 121 -1.33 4.09 4.53
N MET A 122 -0.50 4.36 5.54
CA MET A 122 -1.01 4.62 6.89
C MET A 122 -1.95 5.83 6.94
N LYS A 123 -1.75 6.80 6.05
CA LYS A 123 -2.70 7.90 5.84
C LYS A 123 -4.07 7.42 5.35
N GLN A 124 -4.12 6.46 4.43
CA GLN A 124 -5.39 5.86 4.00
C GLN A 124 -6.04 5.04 5.13
N MET A 125 -5.26 4.37 5.98
CA MET A 125 -5.81 3.70 7.17
C MET A 125 -6.41 4.69 8.15
N LEU A 126 -5.72 5.79 8.43
CA LEU A 126 -6.21 6.87 9.29
C LEU A 126 -7.51 7.47 8.76
N ASN A 127 -7.59 7.78 7.46
CA ASN A 127 -8.81 8.34 6.86
C ASN A 127 -10.00 7.36 6.90
N GLU A 128 -9.76 6.06 6.65
CA GLU A 128 -10.82 5.05 6.79
C GLU A 128 -11.27 4.89 8.24
N TYR A 129 -10.33 4.99 9.19
CA TYR A 129 -10.64 5.00 10.60
C TYR A 129 -11.51 6.20 11.01
N ILE A 130 -11.12 7.42 10.60
CA ILE A 130 -11.90 8.64 10.84
C ILE A 130 -13.33 8.48 10.30
N GLY A 131 -13.47 7.97 9.07
CA GLY A 131 -14.78 7.68 8.49
C GLY A 131 -15.59 6.62 9.25
N ARG A 132 -14.93 5.64 9.88
CA ARG A 132 -15.62 4.60 10.67
C ARG A 132 -16.20 5.16 11.97
N ILE A 133 -15.50 6.08 12.62
CA ILE A 133 -15.95 6.67 13.90
C ILE A 133 -16.88 7.88 13.72
N GLU A 134 -17.33 8.19 12.51
CA GLU A 134 -18.30 9.26 12.21
C GLU A 134 -19.52 9.28 13.16
N PRO A 135 -20.13 8.14 13.56
CA PRO A 135 -21.23 8.15 14.53
C PRO A 135 -20.84 8.70 15.91
N LEU A 136 -19.60 8.46 16.35
CA LEU A 136 -19.05 9.02 17.60
C LEU A 136 -18.78 10.51 17.44
N LEU A 137 -18.29 10.94 16.28
CA LEU A 137 -17.99 12.36 16.00
C LEU A 137 -19.27 13.22 16.00
N ALA A 138 -20.37 12.69 15.48
CA ALA A 138 -21.63 13.42 15.32
C ALA A 138 -22.27 13.91 16.65
N VAL A 139 -21.89 13.35 17.80
CA VAL A 139 -22.41 13.76 19.12
C VAL A 139 -21.53 14.79 19.83
N ILE A 140 -20.36 15.12 19.28
CA ILE A 140 -19.39 16.02 19.92
C ILE A 140 -19.58 17.44 19.38
N ASP A 141 -19.78 18.41 20.28
CA ASP A 141 -19.82 19.83 19.93
C ASP A 141 -18.42 20.42 19.74
N GLU A 142 -18.33 21.53 19.01
CA GLU A 142 -17.06 22.18 18.66
C GLU A 142 -16.19 22.54 19.88
N GLU A 143 -16.81 22.96 20.99
CA GLU A 143 -16.09 23.33 22.20
C GLU A 143 -15.47 22.10 22.89
N THR A 144 -16.19 20.97 22.90
CA THR A 144 -15.63 19.70 23.38
C THR A 144 -14.52 19.21 22.44
N GLY A 145 -14.72 19.32 21.13
CA GLY A 145 -13.70 19.02 20.11
C GLY A 145 -12.41 19.82 20.30
N HIS A 146 -12.54 21.12 20.56
CA HIS A 146 -11.41 22.02 20.84
C HIS A 146 -10.61 21.58 22.08
N LEU A 147 -11.28 21.24 23.18
CA LEU A 147 -10.59 20.76 24.39
C LEU A 147 -9.88 19.42 24.14
N VAL A 148 -10.49 18.53 23.36
CA VAL A 148 -9.87 17.27 22.92
C VAL A 148 -8.61 17.54 22.10
N ALA A 149 -8.69 18.41 21.09
CA ALA A 149 -7.56 18.80 20.25
C ALA A 149 -6.42 19.42 21.08
N GLN A 150 -6.74 20.36 21.97
CA GLN A 150 -5.75 20.98 22.86
C GLN A 150 -5.10 19.97 23.80
N SER A 151 -5.83 18.99 24.33
CA SER A 151 -5.27 17.95 25.18
C SER A 151 -4.19 17.14 24.46
N LEU A 152 -4.45 16.78 23.20
CA LEU A 152 -3.50 16.06 22.35
C LEU A 152 -2.28 16.92 21.99
N LEU A 153 -2.50 18.15 21.52
CA LEU A 153 -1.42 19.04 21.09
C LEU A 153 -0.49 19.38 22.26
N THR A 154 -1.04 19.72 23.42
CA THR A 154 -0.24 20.01 24.62
C THR A 154 0.54 18.78 25.09
N TYR A 155 -0.04 17.58 25.03
CA TYR A 155 0.68 16.34 25.30
C TYR A 155 1.83 16.14 24.32
N LYS A 156 1.58 16.33 23.02
CA LYS A 156 2.58 16.20 21.96
C LYS A 156 3.76 17.15 22.14
N PHE A 157 3.51 18.38 22.61
CA PHE A 157 4.56 19.36 22.89
C PHE A 157 5.26 19.15 24.24
N GLY A 158 4.90 18.11 25.00
CA GLY A 158 5.49 17.81 26.31
C GLY A 158 4.98 18.71 27.44
N LEU A 159 3.92 19.48 27.21
CA LEU A 159 3.26 20.32 28.22
C LEU A 159 2.28 19.47 29.04
N TYR A 160 2.79 18.45 29.73
CA TYR A 160 1.96 17.40 30.32
C TYR A 160 0.98 17.89 31.40
N ALA A 161 1.34 18.92 32.16
CA ALA A 161 0.42 19.52 33.13
C ALA A 161 -0.80 20.15 32.43
N ASN A 162 -0.58 20.85 31.32
CA ASN A 162 -1.65 21.44 30.51
C ASN A 162 -2.49 20.36 29.83
N ALA A 163 -1.86 19.29 29.33
CA ALA A 163 -2.57 18.15 28.76
C ALA A 163 -3.51 17.50 29.76
N MET A 164 -3.08 17.36 31.02
CA MET A 164 -3.89 16.83 32.11
C MET A 164 -5.07 17.76 32.45
N GLU A 165 -4.83 19.07 32.50
CA GLU A 165 -5.87 20.09 32.73
C GLU A 165 -6.92 20.07 31.61
N LYS A 166 -6.48 20.14 30.35
CA LYS A 166 -7.36 20.11 29.18
C LYS A 166 -8.14 18.81 29.05
N SER A 167 -7.53 17.67 29.36
CA SER A 167 -8.24 16.40 29.42
C SER A 167 -9.34 16.41 30.50
N THR A 168 -9.09 17.06 31.63
CA THR A 168 -10.06 17.18 32.72
C THR A 168 -11.23 18.10 32.33
N GLU A 169 -10.95 19.21 31.65
CA GLU A 169 -11.98 20.10 31.10
C GLU A 169 -12.84 19.38 30.06
N ALA A 170 -12.23 18.62 29.14
CA ALA A 170 -12.95 17.82 28.14
C ALA A 170 -13.85 16.76 28.78
N LEU A 171 -13.36 16.04 29.80
CA LEU A 171 -14.13 15.05 30.55
C LEU A 171 -15.36 15.66 31.24
N ALA A 172 -15.23 16.86 31.81
CA ALA A 172 -16.35 17.54 32.45
C ALA A 172 -17.45 17.92 31.44
N ARG A 173 -17.10 18.19 30.18
CA ARG A 173 -18.10 18.45 29.12
C ARG A 173 -18.77 17.17 28.64
N LEU A 174 -18.03 16.07 28.55
CA LEU A 174 -18.55 14.76 28.19
C LEU A 174 -19.67 14.29 29.12
N ASP A 175 -19.64 14.69 30.39
CA ASP A 175 -20.72 14.42 31.36
C ASP A 175 -22.08 14.95 30.90
N ALA A 176 -22.12 15.97 30.04
CA ALA A 176 -23.35 16.57 29.51
C ALA A 176 -23.88 15.91 28.23
N ILE A 177 -23.11 15.01 27.60
CA ILE A 177 -23.46 14.37 26.33
C ILE A 177 -24.21 13.05 26.60
N THR A 178 -25.35 12.83 25.92
CA THR A 178 -26.15 11.60 26.04
C THR A 178 -26.52 11.06 24.65
N PRO A 179 -26.20 9.79 24.32
CA PRO A 179 -25.44 8.84 25.14
C PRO A 179 -23.97 9.27 25.31
N ARG A 180 -23.40 8.94 26.46
CA ARG A 180 -22.02 9.29 26.80
C ARG A 180 -21.06 8.48 25.90
N PRO A 181 -20.13 9.10 25.17
CA PRO A 181 -19.22 8.39 24.28
C PRO A 181 -18.09 7.75 25.09
N GLY A 182 -18.27 6.47 25.45
CA GLY A 182 -17.39 5.72 26.35
C GLY A 182 -15.94 5.61 25.89
N ALA A 183 -15.71 5.38 24.58
CA ALA A 183 -14.36 5.29 24.03
C ALA A 183 -13.59 6.62 24.14
N LEU A 184 -14.26 7.74 23.87
CA LEU A 184 -13.64 9.07 24.00
C LEU A 184 -13.34 9.42 25.46
N GLU A 185 -14.24 9.09 26.37
CA GLU A 185 -13.99 9.24 27.81
C GLU A 185 -12.76 8.44 28.24
N ARG A 186 -12.69 7.15 27.88
CA ARG A 186 -11.58 6.28 28.24
C ARG A 186 -10.26 6.78 27.64
N ALA A 187 -10.26 7.25 26.40
CA ALA A 187 -9.09 7.87 25.77
C ALA A 187 -8.58 9.10 26.54
N LEU A 188 -9.47 9.99 26.97
CA LEU A 188 -9.09 11.16 27.78
C LEU A 188 -8.59 10.77 29.17
N LEU A 189 -9.19 9.75 29.80
CA LEU A 189 -8.73 9.22 31.08
C LEU A 189 -7.31 8.63 30.98
N ILE A 190 -7.04 7.84 29.94
CA ILE A 190 -5.72 7.27 29.63
C ILE A 190 -4.70 8.39 29.42
N LEU A 191 -5.02 9.38 28.58
CA LEU A 191 -4.13 10.52 28.31
C LEU A 191 -3.84 11.31 29.60
N ARG A 192 -4.88 11.60 30.38
CA ARG A 192 -4.78 12.35 31.65
C ARG A 192 -3.89 11.62 32.66
N GLU A 193 -4.09 10.32 32.84
CA GLU A 193 -3.26 9.51 33.73
C GLU A 193 -1.80 9.53 33.27
N ARG A 194 -1.56 9.32 31.97
CA ARG A 194 -0.21 9.29 31.41
C ARG A 194 0.50 10.63 31.52
N ALA A 195 -0.19 11.72 31.14
CA ALA A 195 0.33 13.08 31.26
C ALA A 195 0.62 13.43 32.74
N GLY A 196 -0.28 13.06 33.66
CA GLY A 196 -0.06 13.25 35.10
C GLY A 196 1.14 12.48 35.64
N GLY A 197 1.38 11.26 35.14
CA GLY A 197 2.58 10.48 35.43
C GLY A 197 3.86 11.21 35.00
N PHE A 198 3.91 11.67 33.74
CA PHE A 198 5.06 12.40 33.22
C PHE A 198 5.31 13.75 33.90
N ALA A 199 4.26 14.53 34.19
CA ALA A 199 4.37 15.79 34.92
C ALA A 199 5.01 15.60 36.31
N ARG A 200 4.83 14.41 36.92
CA ARG A 200 5.41 14.05 38.23
C ARG A 200 6.68 13.21 38.12
N SER A 201 7.22 13.02 36.91
CA SER A 201 8.37 12.15 36.62
C SER A 201 8.21 10.72 37.14
N ARG A 202 7.00 10.16 37.08
CA ARG A 202 6.68 8.79 37.50
C ARG A 202 6.47 7.89 36.29
N VAL A 203 6.95 6.65 36.40
CA VAL A 203 6.63 5.58 35.46
C VAL A 203 5.36 4.89 35.95
N THR A 204 4.27 4.99 35.17
CA THR A 204 3.02 4.26 35.45
C THR A 204 3.19 2.83 34.95
N ALA A 205 3.49 1.90 35.87
CA ALA A 205 3.73 0.49 35.55
C ALA A 205 2.43 -0.32 35.40
N ASN A 206 1.35 0.09 36.09
CA ASN A 206 0.01 -0.50 35.99
C ASN A 206 -0.98 0.66 35.84
N PRO A 207 -1.46 0.96 34.62
CA PRO A 207 -2.44 2.02 34.42
C PRO A 207 -3.78 1.64 35.05
N GLU A 208 -4.44 2.62 35.67
CA GLU A 208 -5.79 2.48 36.21
C GLU A 208 -6.84 2.49 35.09
N HIS A 209 -6.56 3.24 34.02
CA HIS A 209 -7.48 3.38 32.89
C HIS A 209 -6.95 2.64 31.67
N VAL A 210 -7.80 1.80 31.08
CA VAL A 210 -7.54 0.97 29.90
C VAL A 210 -8.80 0.93 29.03
N PHE A 211 -8.64 0.60 27.76
CA PHE A 211 -9.79 0.31 26.92
C PHE A 211 -10.42 -1.04 27.28
N THR A 212 -11.73 -1.13 27.06
CA THR A 212 -12.53 -2.33 27.31
C THR A 212 -13.04 -2.91 26.00
N GLU A 213 -13.58 -4.13 26.03
CA GLU A 213 -14.13 -4.78 24.82
C GLU A 213 -15.24 -3.95 24.16
N GLU A 214 -15.96 -3.13 24.93
CA GLU A 214 -17.00 -2.22 24.42
C GLU A 214 -16.44 -1.12 23.52
N ASP A 215 -15.16 -0.77 23.65
CA ASP A 215 -14.51 0.29 22.89
C ASP A 215 -13.96 -0.18 21.55
N TYR A 216 -13.80 -1.48 21.36
CA TYR A 216 -12.94 -2.02 20.31
C TYR A 216 -13.35 -1.55 18.92
N ASP A 217 -14.65 -1.40 18.67
CA ASP A 217 -15.18 -0.90 17.40
C ASP A 217 -14.74 0.54 17.09
N ASP A 218 -14.45 1.33 18.12
CA ASP A 218 -13.99 2.71 18.03
C ASP A 218 -12.45 2.84 18.00
N LEU A 219 -11.68 1.76 18.12
CA LEU A 219 -10.20 1.82 18.19
C LEU A 219 -9.52 1.64 16.83
N ALA A 220 -8.55 2.50 16.51
CA ALA A 220 -7.84 2.46 15.23
C ALA A 220 -6.97 1.20 15.04
N ILE A 221 -6.28 0.77 16.09
CA ILE A 221 -5.38 -0.37 16.09
C ILE A 221 -6.04 -1.50 16.87
N GLN A 222 -6.52 -2.51 16.15
CA GLN A 222 -7.07 -3.74 16.72
C GLN A 222 -6.09 -4.88 16.45
N LEU A 223 -5.37 -5.30 17.49
CA LEU A 223 -4.44 -6.43 17.41
C LEU A 223 -5.01 -7.62 18.18
N ARG A 224 -4.67 -8.81 17.71
CA ARG A 224 -4.93 -10.01 18.50
C ARG A 224 -4.08 -9.98 19.78
N PRO A 225 -4.59 -10.50 20.91
CA PRO A 225 -3.86 -10.45 22.19
C PRO A 225 -2.45 -11.06 22.14
N ASP A 226 -2.23 -12.04 21.27
CA ASP A 226 -0.93 -12.69 21.06
C ASP A 226 0.12 -11.82 20.34
N LEU A 227 -0.30 -10.73 19.69
CA LEU A 227 0.58 -9.79 18.97
C LEU A 227 0.86 -8.51 19.77
N VAL A 228 0.21 -8.35 20.92
CA VAL A 228 0.37 -7.19 21.81
C VAL A 228 1.62 -7.39 22.67
N GLU A 229 2.61 -6.53 22.48
CA GLU A 229 3.84 -6.54 23.28
C GLU A 229 3.63 -5.85 24.64
N ASP A 230 3.05 -4.66 24.60
CA ASP A 230 2.73 -3.87 25.80
C ASP A 230 1.31 -3.29 25.66
N PRO A 231 0.32 -3.82 26.40
CA PRO A 231 -1.06 -3.34 26.34
C PRO A 231 -1.21 -1.87 26.73
N ALA A 232 -0.41 -1.38 27.68
CA ALA A 232 -0.52 0.01 28.16
C ALA A 232 -0.02 1.01 27.11
N VAL A 233 0.98 0.61 26.31
CA VAL A 233 1.46 1.41 25.17
C VAL A 233 0.43 1.40 24.05
N LEU A 234 -0.15 0.23 23.74
CA LEU A 234 -1.20 0.12 22.73
C LEU A 234 -2.43 0.98 23.07
N ASP A 235 -2.87 0.96 24.33
CA ASP A 235 -3.98 1.77 24.81
C ASP A 235 -3.69 3.27 24.69
N LEU A 236 -2.49 3.71 25.06
CA LEU A 236 -2.09 5.11 24.88
C LEU A 236 -2.05 5.51 23.40
N ASP A 237 -1.49 4.66 22.53
CA ASP A 237 -1.39 4.93 21.10
C ASP A 237 -2.79 5.02 20.46
N ASN A 238 -3.70 4.10 20.80
CA ASN A 238 -5.09 4.15 20.37
C ASN A 238 -5.81 5.40 20.90
N ALA A 239 -5.57 5.79 22.15
CA ALA A 239 -6.13 7.01 22.73
C ALA A 239 -5.66 8.24 21.95
N LEU A 240 -4.36 8.36 21.64
CA LEU A 240 -3.82 9.48 20.86
C LEU A 240 -4.42 9.55 19.45
N ILE A 241 -4.61 8.41 18.77
CA ILE A 241 -5.22 8.36 17.45
C ILE A 241 -6.71 8.74 17.50
N LEU A 242 -7.46 8.28 18.50
CA LEU A 242 -8.86 8.64 18.69
C LEU A 242 -9.03 10.14 18.99
N LEU A 243 -8.22 10.69 19.91
CA LEU A 243 -8.25 12.12 20.22
C LEU A 243 -7.88 12.99 19.01
N TYR A 244 -6.96 12.52 18.16
CA TYR A 244 -6.65 13.19 16.91
C TYR A 244 -7.84 13.20 15.96
N ALA A 245 -8.48 12.05 15.77
CA ALA A 245 -9.62 11.90 14.87
C ALA A 245 -10.82 12.73 15.32
N VAL A 246 -11.08 12.79 16.63
CA VAL A 246 -12.09 13.69 17.20
C VAL A 246 -11.69 15.14 17.01
N GLY A 247 -10.46 15.53 17.36
CA GLY A 247 -10.00 16.91 17.26
C GLY A 247 -10.05 17.46 15.84
N ILE A 248 -9.59 16.70 14.84
CA ILE A 248 -9.50 17.19 13.44
C ILE A 248 -10.88 17.38 12.80
N GLU A 249 -11.85 16.53 13.14
CA GLU A 249 -13.20 16.59 12.54
C GLU A 249 -14.15 17.51 13.31
N THR A 250 -13.89 17.78 14.59
CA THR A 250 -14.83 18.53 15.45
C THR A 250 -14.27 19.86 15.94
N SER A 251 -12.99 20.19 15.72
CA SER A 251 -12.41 21.49 16.08
C SER A 251 -11.88 22.26 14.86
N PRO A 252 -12.69 23.12 14.24
CA PRO A 252 -12.24 23.99 13.15
C PRO A 252 -11.10 24.93 13.55
N GLU A 253 -11.04 25.32 14.83
CA GLU A 253 -9.99 26.23 15.33
C GLU A 253 -8.61 25.57 15.40
N ASP A 254 -8.56 24.26 15.66
CA ASP A 254 -7.33 23.49 15.80
C ASP A 254 -6.97 22.67 14.55
N GLU A 255 -7.75 22.77 13.47
CA GLU A 255 -7.56 22.01 12.22
C GLU A 255 -6.13 22.14 11.69
N LEU A 256 -5.67 23.38 11.47
CA LEU A 256 -4.33 23.65 10.93
C LEU A 256 -3.20 23.09 11.84
N PRO A 257 -3.16 23.38 13.15
CA PRO A 257 -2.20 22.75 14.06
C PRO A 257 -2.23 21.21 14.02
N LEU A 258 -3.41 20.60 13.94
CA LEU A 258 -3.56 19.14 13.88
C LEU A 258 -3.06 18.58 12.54
N GLU A 259 -3.32 19.24 11.42
CA GLU A 259 -2.79 18.86 10.12
C GLU A 259 -1.26 18.90 10.09
N GLU A 260 -0.65 19.97 10.62
CA GLU A 260 0.81 20.11 10.70
C GLU A 260 1.45 18.97 11.52
N HIS A 261 0.71 18.46 12.51
CA HIS A 261 1.15 17.38 13.38
C HIS A 261 0.58 16.00 13.04
N GLN A 262 -0.14 15.85 11.91
CA GLN A 262 -0.67 14.56 11.43
C GLN A 262 0.44 13.49 11.30
N ARG A 263 1.66 13.91 10.96
CA ARG A 263 2.82 13.01 10.85
C ARG A 263 3.08 12.23 12.15
N PHE A 264 2.81 12.81 13.31
CA PHE A 264 2.96 12.13 14.59
C PHE A 264 2.04 10.90 14.69
N ILE A 265 0.78 11.06 14.29
CA ILE A 265 -0.22 10.00 14.30
C ILE A 265 0.10 8.92 13.26
N ILE A 266 0.56 9.35 12.09
CA ILE A 266 1.03 8.42 11.05
C ILE A 266 2.21 7.58 11.55
N GLN A 267 3.17 8.17 12.27
CA GLN A 267 4.31 7.43 12.83
C GLN A 267 3.89 6.39 13.87
N ILE A 268 2.86 6.67 14.68
CA ILE A 268 2.27 5.69 15.59
C ILE A 268 1.72 4.51 14.77
N LEU A 269 0.87 4.77 13.77
CA LEU A 269 0.31 3.72 12.91
C LEU A 269 1.39 2.91 12.16
N GLU A 270 2.46 3.58 11.71
CA GLU A 270 3.60 2.94 11.04
C GLU A 270 4.31 1.91 11.94
N SER A 271 4.38 2.15 13.26
CA SER A 271 5.02 1.20 14.20
C SER A 271 4.27 -0.13 14.29
N TYR A 272 2.97 -0.14 13.96
CA TYR A 272 2.10 -1.32 13.95
C TYR A 272 1.89 -1.92 12.56
N LYS A 273 2.48 -1.32 11.51
CA LYS A 273 2.25 -1.73 10.11
C LYS A 273 2.39 -3.23 9.91
N GLU A 274 3.50 -3.82 10.36
CA GLU A 274 3.78 -5.24 10.15
C GLU A 274 2.72 -6.12 10.81
N LYS A 275 2.31 -5.77 12.04
CA LYS A 275 1.31 -6.50 12.83
C LYS A 275 -0.11 -6.37 12.28
N LEU A 276 -0.43 -5.23 11.65
CA LEU A 276 -1.73 -4.98 11.01
C LEU A 276 -1.85 -5.65 9.63
N THR A 277 -0.72 -5.99 9.00
CA THR A 277 -0.68 -6.64 7.67
C THR A 277 -0.38 -8.14 7.71
N ALA A 278 -0.11 -8.69 8.89
CA ALA A 278 0.18 -10.10 9.14
C ALA A 278 -1.10 -10.93 9.29
#